data_AF-A0AAN6UVF1-F1
#
_entry.id   AF-A0AAN6UVF1-F1
#
_cell.length_a   1.000
_cell.length_b   1.000
_cell.length_c   1.000
_cell.angle_alpha   90.00
_cell.angle_beta   90.00
_cell.angle_gamma   90.00
#
_symmetry.space_group_name_H-M   'P 1'
#
loop_
_entity.id
_entity.type
_entity.pdbx_description
1 polymer ?
#
loop_
_entity_poly.entity_id
_entity_poly.type
_entity_poly.pdbx_seq_one_letter_code
_entity_poly.pdbx_strand_id
1 'polypeptide(L)'
;MNRYGNLNAAAFGASSLCVAVPSKLKLSKSEQEPLAGMRVAVKDLFHLKGVHTGCGNRAYRSLRTPSEISSNTVQSVIDLGVIIVGKTKTVEFSGSQEVIGDWSDYFYPLNVRGDGYIAATGSSTGSASSLAAYPWLDIKLGTDLS
;
A
#
# COMPACT_ATOMS: atom_id res chain seq x y z
N MET A 1 12.47 15.37 9.21
CA MET A 1 11.24 14.90 8.52
C MET A 1 11.57 13.62 7.76
N ASN A 2 10.83 12.54 7.98
CA ASN A 2 11.16 11.22 7.45
C ASN A 2 11.00 11.17 5.92
N ARG A 3 11.98 10.61 5.21
CA ARG A 3 11.94 10.35 3.76
C ARG A 3 11.94 8.84 3.56
N TYR A 4 10.98 8.33 2.78
CA TYR A 4 10.86 6.92 2.48
C TYR A 4 11.66 6.56 1.22
N GLY A 5 11.98 5.28 1.07
CA GLY A 5 12.67 4.73 -0.10
C GLY A 5 12.17 3.33 -0.42
N ASN A 6 12.34 2.91 -1.68
CA ASN A 6 12.04 1.54 -2.07
C ASN A 6 13.11 0.61 -1.51
N LEU A 7 12.69 -0.49 -0.90
CA LEU A 7 13.59 -1.55 -0.49
C LEU A 7 13.67 -2.60 -1.59
N ASN A 8 14.81 -2.67 -2.28
CA ASN A 8 15.09 -3.70 -3.28
C ASN A 8 15.87 -4.85 -2.63
N ALA A 9 15.25 -5.54 -1.68
CA ALA A 9 15.87 -6.65 -0.96
C ALA A 9 15.04 -7.93 -1.12
N ALA A 10 15.70 -9.02 -1.48
CA ALA A 10 15.14 -10.38 -1.38
C ALA A 10 15.65 -11.02 -0.08
N ALA A 11 14.79 -11.74 0.64
CA ALA A 11 15.21 -12.47 1.82
C ALA A 11 15.81 -13.83 1.40
N PHE A 12 16.95 -14.19 1.97
CA PHE A 12 17.57 -15.49 1.78
C PHE A 12 16.70 -16.58 2.44
N GLY A 13 16.38 -17.67 1.71
CA GLY A 13 15.66 -18.82 2.26
C GLY A 13 14.14 -18.84 2.08
N ALA A 14 13.54 -17.82 1.47
CA ALA A 14 12.16 -17.87 0.99
C ALA A 14 12.16 -18.10 -0.53
N SER A 15 11.34 -19.04 -1.02
CA SER A 15 11.15 -19.27 -2.45
C SER A 15 10.31 -18.19 -3.14
N SER A 16 10.05 -17.07 -2.46
CA SER A 16 9.21 -15.96 -2.93
C SER A 16 9.77 -14.61 -2.47
N LEU A 17 9.35 -13.54 -3.17
CA LEU A 17 9.67 -12.16 -2.79
C LEU A 17 9.08 -11.84 -1.40
N CYS A 18 9.93 -11.37 -0.49
CA CYS A 18 9.50 -10.95 0.85
C CYS A 18 9.40 -9.43 0.96
N VAL A 19 8.48 -8.96 1.81
CA VAL A 19 8.40 -7.56 2.23
C VAL A 19 9.04 -7.45 3.61
N ALA A 20 10.03 -6.56 3.78
CA ALA A 20 10.58 -6.31 5.11
C ALA A 20 9.54 -5.60 5.96
N VAL A 21 9.20 -6.18 7.11
CA VAL A 21 8.22 -5.63 8.04
C VAL A 21 8.92 -5.31 9.36
N PRO A 22 8.99 -4.03 9.78
CA PRO A 22 9.61 -3.66 11.05
C PRO A 22 8.95 -4.33 12.26
N SER A 23 9.75 -4.70 13.26
CA SER A 23 9.26 -5.27 14.52
C SER A 23 8.39 -4.27 15.29
N LYS A 24 7.34 -4.78 15.96
CA LYS A 24 6.48 -3.98 16.85
C LYS A 24 7.07 -3.78 18.25
N LEU A 25 8.08 -4.57 18.63
CA LEU A 25 8.54 -4.72 20.03
C LEU A 25 9.12 -3.43 20.66
N LYS A 26 9.59 -2.49 19.85
CA LYS A 26 10.24 -1.25 20.35
C LYS A 26 9.31 -0.03 20.32
N LEU A 27 8.03 -0.20 20.00
CA LEU A 27 7.10 0.90 19.80
C LEU A 27 6.02 0.87 20.88
N SER A 28 6.14 1.76 21.87
CA SER A 28 5.14 1.96 22.91
C SER A 28 4.19 3.07 22.50
N LYS A 29 2.88 2.83 22.63
CA LYS A 29 1.86 3.87 22.42
C LYS A 29 1.97 4.96 23.47
N SER A 30 1.77 6.20 23.04
CA SER A 30 1.65 7.38 23.89
C SER A 30 0.37 8.14 23.53
N GLU A 31 0.04 9.18 24.29
CA GLU A 31 -1.09 10.06 23.93
C GLU A 31 -0.85 10.78 22.59
N GLN A 32 0.41 11.10 22.27
CA GLN A 32 0.81 11.76 21.03
C GLN A 32 0.89 10.80 19.85
N GLU A 33 1.28 9.54 20.09
CA GLU A 33 1.42 8.49 19.07
C GLU A 33 0.54 7.27 19.41
N PRO A 34 -0.80 7.42 19.38
CA PRO A 34 -1.72 6.35 19.81
C PRO A 34 -1.72 5.14 18.87
N LEU A 35 -1.18 5.30 17.65
CA LEU A 35 -1.07 4.25 16.64
C LEU A 35 0.36 3.70 16.52
N ALA A 36 1.25 4.03 17.47
CA ALA A 36 2.60 3.48 17.52
C ALA A 36 2.60 1.95 17.38
N GLY A 37 3.43 1.44 16.47
CA GLY A 37 3.57 0.00 16.21
C GLY A 37 2.53 -0.59 15.25
N MET A 38 1.49 0.17 14.87
CA MET A 38 0.56 -0.27 13.82
C MET A 38 1.21 -0.16 12.45
N ARG A 39 1.06 -1.20 11.64
CA ARG A 39 1.58 -1.28 10.28
C ARG A 39 0.49 -0.91 9.30
N VAL A 40 0.79 0.07 8.48
CA VAL A 40 -0.15 0.66 7.53
C VAL A 40 0.43 0.59 6.14
N ALA A 41 -0.42 0.32 5.16
CA ALA A 41 -0.03 0.56 3.78
C ALA A 41 -1.03 1.46 3.09
N VAL A 42 -0.56 2.10 2.02
CA VAL A 42 -1.27 3.23 1.42
C VAL A 42 -1.51 2.96 -0.05
N LYS A 43 -2.74 3.17 -0.51
CA LYS A 43 -3.12 3.04 -1.93
C LYS A 43 -2.17 3.82 -2.83
N ASP A 44 -1.90 3.31 -4.02
CA ASP A 44 -1.03 3.96 -5.01
C ASP A 44 -1.63 5.24 -5.66
N LEU A 45 -2.42 5.99 -4.89
CA LEU A 45 -2.94 7.32 -5.23
C LEU A 45 -2.49 8.38 -4.23
N PHE A 46 -2.16 7.97 -3.00
CA PHE A 46 -1.63 8.90 -2.01
C PHE A 46 -0.16 9.18 -2.25
N HIS A 47 0.29 10.42 -2.15
CA HIS A 47 1.71 10.71 -2.14
C HIS A 47 2.36 10.26 -0.82
N LEU A 48 3.56 9.72 -0.93
CA LEU A 48 4.42 9.37 0.20
C LEU A 48 5.81 9.94 -0.09
N LYS A 49 6.30 10.81 0.79
CA LYS A 49 7.56 11.51 0.60
C LYS A 49 8.73 10.57 0.31
N GLY A 50 9.37 10.72 -0.85
CA GLY A 50 10.49 9.92 -1.33
C GLY A 50 10.10 8.69 -2.16
N VAL A 51 8.81 8.42 -2.36
CA VAL A 51 8.29 7.28 -3.13
C VAL A 51 7.48 7.78 -4.33
N HIS A 52 7.58 7.07 -5.45
CA HIS A 52 6.75 7.36 -6.63
C HIS A 52 5.31 6.94 -6.39
N THR A 53 4.37 7.81 -6.73
CA THR A 53 2.95 7.48 -6.90
C THR A 53 2.70 7.15 -8.36
N GLY A 54 2.29 5.91 -8.64
CA GLY A 54 2.07 5.42 -10.00
C GLY A 54 0.63 5.48 -10.48
N CYS A 55 -0.34 5.68 -9.57
CA CYS A 55 -1.77 5.63 -9.90
C CYS A 55 -2.18 4.31 -10.57
N GLY A 56 -1.48 3.20 -10.28
CA GLY A 56 -1.73 1.92 -10.94
C GLY A 56 -1.24 1.84 -12.39
N ASN A 57 -0.58 2.87 -12.92
CA ASN A 57 -0.14 2.93 -14.32
C ASN A 57 1.40 3.06 -14.43
N ARG A 58 2.06 2.19 -15.22
CA ARG A 58 3.54 2.15 -15.32
C ARG A 58 4.10 3.33 -16.10
N ALA A 59 3.43 3.76 -17.17
CA ALA A 59 3.86 4.90 -17.97
C ALA A 59 3.78 6.21 -17.18
N TYR A 60 2.66 6.41 -16.45
CA TYR A 60 2.51 7.54 -15.54
C TYR A 60 3.62 7.54 -14.48
N ARG A 61 3.89 6.38 -13.87
CA ARG A 61 4.98 6.22 -12.89
C ARG A 61 6.33 6.62 -13.47
N SER A 62 6.67 6.20 -14.70
CA SER A 62 7.98 6.49 -15.31
C SER A 62 8.20 7.96 -15.69
N LEU A 63 7.12 8.71 -15.92
CA LEU A 63 7.17 10.12 -16.29
C LEU A 63 7.24 11.06 -15.07
N ARG A 64 7.13 10.51 -13.85
CA ARG A 64 7.08 11.29 -12.61
C ARG A 64 8.31 11.02 -11.77
N THR A 65 8.75 12.03 -11.05
CA THR A 65 9.75 11.89 -9.99
C THR A 65 9.08 11.38 -8.70
N PRO A 66 9.86 10.86 -7.72
CA PRO A 66 9.32 10.59 -6.39
C PRO A 66 8.63 11.82 -5.78
N SER A 67 7.57 11.60 -5.00
CA SER A 67 6.85 12.69 -4.37
C SER A 67 7.72 13.38 -3.30
N GLU A 68 7.76 14.71 -3.30
CA GLU A 68 8.52 15.48 -2.30
C GLU A 68 7.77 15.67 -0.97
N ILE A 69 6.46 15.45 -0.99
CA ILE A 69 5.56 15.54 0.17
C ILE A 69 4.68 14.30 0.27
N SER A 70 4.25 13.99 1.49
CA SER A 70 3.18 13.00 1.71
C SER A 70 1.82 13.69 1.61
N SER A 71 0.79 12.99 1.13
CA SER A 71 -0.59 13.50 1.18
C SER A 71 -1.01 13.75 2.64
N ASN A 72 -1.86 14.75 2.89
CA ASN A 72 -2.26 15.14 4.24
C ASN A 72 -2.74 13.97 5.09
N THR A 73 -3.64 13.12 4.58
CA THR A 73 -4.13 11.93 5.29
C THR A 73 -3.01 10.93 5.64
N VAL A 74 -2.03 10.76 4.75
CA VAL A 74 -0.86 9.90 5.00
C VAL A 74 0.03 10.52 6.08
N GLN A 75 0.27 11.83 6.01
CA GLN A 75 1.07 12.54 7.01
C GLN A 75 0.40 12.47 8.39
N SER A 76 -0.91 12.69 8.47
CA SER A 76 -1.66 12.61 9.73
C SER A 76 -1.52 11.25 10.41
N VAL A 77 -1.57 10.13 9.68
CA VAL A 77 -1.37 8.82 10.31
C VAL A 77 0.09 8.56 10.69
N ILE A 78 1.05 9.07 9.91
CA ILE A 78 2.48 9.03 10.24
C ILE A 78 2.73 9.76 11.56
N ASP A 79 2.12 10.93 11.75
CA ASP A 79 2.26 11.75 12.95
C ASP A 79 1.64 11.07 14.19
N LEU A 80 0.71 10.12 14.01
CA LEU A 80 0.17 9.28 15.08
C LEU A 80 1.04 8.04 15.39
N GLY A 81 2.22 7.92 14.79
CA GLY A 81 3.23 6.89 15.08
C GLY A 81 3.14 5.61 14.24
N VAL A 82 2.35 5.59 13.15
CA VAL A 82 2.24 4.37 12.33
C VAL A 82 3.51 4.09 11.53
N ILE A 83 3.71 2.81 11.21
CA ILE A 83 4.76 2.36 10.30
C ILE A 83 4.16 2.14 8.92
N ILE A 84 4.59 2.92 7.93
CA ILE A 84 4.24 2.66 6.52
C ILE A 84 5.08 1.49 6.00
N VAL A 85 4.44 0.38 5.65
CA VAL A 85 5.11 -0.84 5.15
C VAL A 85 5.17 -0.91 3.62
N GLY A 86 4.37 -0.09 2.91
CA GLY A 86 4.42 -0.04 1.46
C GLY A 86 3.18 0.56 0.78
N LYS A 87 3.22 0.49 -0.55
CA LYS A 87 2.16 0.97 -1.45
C LYS A 87 1.33 -0.20 -1.95
N THR A 88 0.01 -0.06 -1.99
CA THR A 88 -0.88 -1.09 -2.56
C THR A 88 -1.28 -0.77 -3.99
N LYS A 89 -1.41 -1.82 -4.80
CA LYS A 89 -1.98 -1.74 -6.15
C LYS A 89 -3.39 -1.15 -6.09
N THR A 90 -3.72 -0.40 -7.13
CA THR A 90 -5.01 0.26 -7.34
C THR A 90 -5.45 0.00 -8.77
N VAL A 91 -6.76 0.03 -9.01
CA VAL A 91 -7.29 0.25 -10.36
C VAL A 91 -6.67 1.53 -10.91
N GLU A 92 -6.27 1.52 -12.18
CA GLU A 92 -5.61 2.63 -12.86
C GLU A 92 -6.45 3.91 -12.69
N PHE A 93 -5.83 4.93 -12.09
CA PHE A 93 -6.44 6.23 -11.79
C PHE A 93 -7.77 6.18 -11.02
N SER A 94 -8.06 5.10 -10.28
CA SER A 94 -9.40 4.82 -9.72
C SER A 94 -10.53 4.77 -10.74
N GLY A 95 -10.27 4.28 -11.95
CA GLY A 95 -11.30 3.97 -12.94
C GLY A 95 -12.17 2.76 -12.60
N SER A 96 -12.76 2.15 -13.62
CA SER A 96 -13.78 1.11 -13.52
C SER A 96 -13.29 -0.32 -13.84
N GLN A 97 -12.01 -0.63 -13.60
CA GLN A 97 -11.47 -1.97 -13.86
C GLN A 97 -11.93 -2.96 -12.78
N GLU A 98 -12.90 -3.80 -13.08
CA GLU A 98 -13.52 -4.71 -12.11
C GLU A 98 -13.06 -6.16 -12.26
N VAL A 99 -12.61 -6.56 -13.46
CA VAL A 99 -12.20 -7.95 -13.74
C VAL A 99 -10.70 -8.06 -14.00
N ILE A 100 -10.17 -9.26 -13.81
CA ILE A 100 -8.73 -9.57 -13.96
C ILE A 100 -8.20 -9.13 -15.34
N GLY A 101 -9.00 -9.33 -16.40
CA GLY A 101 -8.62 -9.03 -17.78
C GLY A 101 -8.38 -7.55 -18.08
N ASP A 102 -8.93 -6.64 -17.25
CA ASP A 102 -8.78 -5.21 -17.48
C ASP A 102 -7.41 -4.68 -17.02
N TRP A 103 -6.69 -5.43 -16.17
CA TRP A 103 -5.47 -4.98 -15.50
C TRP A 103 -4.20 -5.25 -16.32
N SER A 104 -3.81 -4.27 -17.14
CA SER A 104 -2.67 -4.39 -18.06
C SER A 104 -1.31 -4.05 -17.43
N ASP A 105 -1.28 -3.11 -16.48
CA ASP A 105 -0.02 -2.57 -15.95
C ASP A 105 0.52 -3.28 -14.71
N TYR A 106 -0.36 -3.82 -13.89
CA TYR A 106 0.03 -4.64 -12.75
C TYR A 106 -0.96 -5.79 -12.62
N PHE A 107 -0.46 -7.00 -12.37
CA PHE A 107 -1.35 -8.14 -12.16
C PHE A 107 -2.38 -7.86 -11.07
N TYR A 108 -3.62 -8.23 -11.36
CA TYR A 108 -4.78 -8.12 -10.48
C TYR A 108 -4.49 -8.65 -9.06
N PRO A 109 -4.77 -7.88 -7.99
CA PRO A 109 -4.70 -8.39 -6.62
C PRO A 109 -5.84 -9.39 -6.37
N LEU A 110 -5.49 -10.67 -6.15
CA LEU A 110 -6.48 -11.71 -5.93
C LEU A 110 -7.29 -11.49 -4.64
N ASN A 111 -8.55 -11.93 -4.65
CA ASN A 111 -9.37 -12.04 -3.45
C ASN A 111 -8.99 -13.34 -2.72
N VAL A 112 -8.31 -13.22 -1.59
CA VAL A 112 -7.88 -14.40 -0.79
C VAL A 112 -9.04 -15.17 -0.15
N ARG A 113 -10.26 -14.62 -0.17
CA ARG A 113 -11.49 -15.29 0.27
C ARG A 113 -12.38 -15.74 -0.90
N GLY A 114 -11.94 -15.48 -2.12
CA GLY A 114 -12.74 -15.72 -3.33
C GLY A 114 -12.46 -17.04 -4.02
N ASP A 115 -11.51 -17.84 -3.53
CA ASP A 115 -11.08 -19.13 -4.09
C ASP A 115 -10.83 -19.13 -5.61
N GLY A 116 -10.46 -17.96 -6.16
CA GLY A 116 -10.27 -17.76 -7.61
C GLY A 116 -11.55 -17.49 -8.41
N TYR A 117 -12.72 -17.58 -7.81
CA TYR A 117 -14.02 -17.37 -8.47
C TYR A 117 -14.62 -15.98 -8.24
N ILE A 118 -14.24 -15.31 -7.16
CA ILE A 118 -14.77 -14.00 -6.79
C ILE A 118 -13.68 -12.93 -6.93
N ALA A 119 -13.99 -11.88 -7.69
CA ALA A 119 -13.13 -10.70 -7.82
C ALA A 119 -12.96 -9.97 -6.47
N ALA A 120 -11.84 -9.27 -6.28
CA ALA A 120 -11.60 -8.38 -5.14
C ALA A 120 -12.22 -6.97 -5.32
N THR A 121 -12.71 -6.67 -6.53
CA THR A 121 -13.39 -5.43 -6.99
C THR A 121 -12.59 -4.13 -6.81
N GLY A 122 -13.04 -3.07 -7.48
CA GLY A 122 -12.35 -1.78 -7.57
C GLY A 122 -12.83 -0.70 -6.60
N SER A 123 -12.15 0.45 -6.49
CA SER A 123 -10.82 0.74 -7.07
C SER A 123 -9.67 0.45 -6.09
N SER A 124 -9.99 0.22 -4.82
CA SER A 124 -9.04 -0.04 -3.73
C SER A 124 -8.66 -1.52 -3.60
N THR A 125 -8.60 -2.24 -4.72
CA THR A 125 -8.45 -3.70 -4.82
C THR A 125 -7.24 -4.22 -4.04
N GLY A 126 -6.05 -3.64 -4.27
CA GLY A 126 -4.84 -4.08 -3.56
C GLY A 126 -4.87 -3.76 -2.07
N SER A 127 -5.58 -2.70 -1.66
CA SER A 127 -5.77 -2.38 -0.24
C SER A 127 -6.61 -3.47 0.44
N ALA A 128 -7.78 -3.81 -0.11
CA ALA A 128 -8.64 -4.85 0.44
C ALA A 128 -7.96 -6.23 0.44
N SER A 129 -7.40 -6.66 -0.70
CA SER A 129 -6.72 -7.95 -0.82
C SER A 129 -5.57 -8.10 0.16
N SER A 130 -4.72 -7.08 0.30
CA SER A 130 -3.57 -7.17 1.20
C SER A 130 -3.97 -7.17 2.68
N LEU A 131 -5.00 -6.41 3.07
CA LEU A 131 -5.50 -6.43 4.44
C LEU A 131 -6.10 -7.81 4.79
N ALA A 132 -6.82 -8.42 3.85
CA ALA A 132 -7.37 -9.77 4.03
C ALA A 132 -6.28 -10.87 4.03
N ALA A 133 -5.20 -10.68 3.28
CA ALA A 133 -4.15 -11.68 3.10
C ALA A 133 -3.10 -11.71 4.23
N TYR A 134 -2.83 -10.57 4.85
CA TYR A 134 -1.67 -10.40 5.74
C TYR A 134 -2.09 -10.08 7.18
N PRO A 135 -2.11 -11.07 8.10
CA PRO A 135 -2.47 -10.83 9.50
C PRO A 135 -1.55 -9.84 10.22
N TRP A 136 -0.34 -9.62 9.70
CA TRP A 136 0.66 -8.74 10.30
C TRP A 136 0.47 -7.26 9.94
N LEU A 137 -0.48 -6.95 9.07
CA LEU A 137 -0.79 -5.62 8.55
C LEU A 137 -2.10 -5.14 9.19
N ASP A 138 -2.06 -4.00 9.87
CA ASP A 138 -3.14 -3.61 10.76
C ASP A 138 -4.19 -2.71 10.07
N ILE A 139 -3.75 -1.78 9.21
CA ILE A 139 -4.64 -0.80 8.55
C ILE A 139 -4.23 -0.60 7.09
N LYS A 140 -5.21 -0.22 6.25
CA LYS A 140 -4.96 0.31 4.91
C LYS A 140 -5.68 1.63 4.68
N LEU A 141 -5.02 2.53 3.96
CA LEU A 141 -5.65 3.72 3.42
C LEU A 141 -6.10 3.44 1.98
N GLY A 142 -7.40 3.62 1.73
CA GLY A 142 -8.04 3.52 0.41
C GLY A 142 -8.66 4.84 -0.01
N THR A 143 -9.21 4.87 -1.22
CA THR A 143 -10.05 5.98 -1.70
C THR A 143 -11.37 5.42 -2.23
N ASP A 144 -12.40 6.24 -2.13
CA ASP A 144 -13.72 6.05 -2.71
C ASP A 144 -14.10 7.35 -3.45
N LEU A 145 -14.69 7.24 -4.63
CA LEU A 145 -14.95 8.35 -5.57
C LEU A 145 -16.37 8.34 -6.16
N SER A 146 -17.26 7.47 -5.68
CA SER A 146 -18.67 7.38 -6.12
C SER A 146 -19.66 7.90 -5.08
#